data_AF-A0A4S0RP20-F1
#
_entry.id   AF-A0A4S0RP20-F1
#
_cell.length_a   1.000
_cell.length_b   1.000
_cell.length_c   1.000
_cell.angle_alpha   90.00
_cell.angle_beta   90.00
_cell.angle_gamma   90.00
#
_symmetry.space_group_name_H-M   'P 1'
#
loop_
_entity.id
_entity.type
_entity.pdbx_description
1 polymer ?
#
loop_
_entity_poly.entity_id
_entity_poly.type
_entity_poly.pdbx_seq_one_letter_code
_entity_poly.pdbx_strand_id
1 'polypeptide(L)'
;MPIEFTHVPGKSANGSFFYDFAETATKLSLIEDVGFQKIVVDDPAGLLTNMDIAAQALKRTASLEVVLTHWAGVVEPTVAARQLAALAARSGGRLSLRMLSEPLSDEDAEARPVGHTVVWQRIDEYLVLLKRLWSNDRPF
;
A
#
# COMPACT_ATOMS: atom_id res chain seq x y z
N MET A 1 1.89 25.95 -5.13
CA MET A 1 1.90 24.47 -5.09
C MET A 1 2.08 23.98 -6.51
N PRO A 2 3.13 23.22 -6.83
CA PRO A 2 3.20 22.53 -8.12
C PRO A 2 2.17 21.40 -8.17
N ILE A 3 1.68 21.11 -9.38
CA ILE A 3 0.88 19.91 -9.65
C ILE A 3 1.86 18.72 -9.68
N GLU A 4 1.54 17.65 -8.96
CA GLU A 4 2.36 16.42 -8.89
C GLU A 4 1.74 15.29 -9.73
N PHE A 5 2.59 14.41 -10.25
CA PHE A 5 2.21 13.25 -11.04
C PHE A 5 2.42 11.96 -10.23
N THR A 6 1.39 11.11 -10.22
CA THR A 6 1.44 9.77 -9.63
C THR A 6 1.32 8.73 -10.73
N HIS A 7 2.28 7.81 -10.81
CA HIS A 7 2.19 6.67 -11.69
C HIS A 7 1.32 5.59 -11.07
N VAL A 8 0.27 5.18 -11.79
CA VAL A 8 -0.57 4.04 -11.42
C VAL A 8 -0.30 2.94 -12.44
N PRO A 9 0.41 1.86 -12.06
CA PRO A 9 0.66 0.75 -12.95
C PRO A 9 -0.63 0.16 -13.50
N GLY A 10 -0.73 0.05 -14.83
CA GLY A 10 -1.81 -0.67 -15.48
C GLY A 10 -1.62 -2.19 -15.39
N LYS A 11 -2.68 -2.94 -15.70
CA LYS A 11 -2.54 -4.38 -15.97
C LYS A 11 -1.66 -4.57 -17.21
N SER A 12 -0.59 -5.36 -17.10
CA SER A 12 0.22 -5.76 -18.25
C SER A 12 -0.41 -6.98 -18.93
N ALA A 13 -0.24 -7.08 -20.25
CA ALA A 13 -0.67 -8.26 -21.01
C ALA A 13 0.01 -9.55 -20.54
N ASN A 14 1.20 -9.44 -19.93
CA ASN A 14 2.02 -10.56 -19.49
C ASN A 14 1.99 -10.79 -17.97
N GLY A 15 1.07 -10.16 -17.23
CA GLY A 15 0.94 -10.33 -15.78
C GLY A 15 0.89 -9.01 -15.02
N SER A 16 1.25 -9.04 -13.73
CA SER A 16 1.36 -7.81 -12.94
C SER A 16 2.56 -6.97 -13.38
N PHE A 17 2.46 -5.64 -13.25
CA PHE A 17 3.57 -4.71 -13.47
C PHE A 17 4.82 -5.08 -12.65
N PHE A 18 4.62 -5.62 -11.45
CA PHE A 18 5.69 -5.96 -10.50
C PHE A 18 6.14 -7.43 -10.55
N TYR A 19 5.67 -8.20 -11.53
CA TYR A 19 5.92 -9.65 -11.61
C TYR A 19 7.41 -10.00 -11.82
N ASP A 20 8.07 -9.33 -12.77
CA ASP A 20 9.51 -9.49 -13.02
C ASP A 20 10.27 -8.33 -12.35
N PHE A 21 11.02 -8.62 -11.29
CA PHE A 21 11.73 -7.61 -10.52
C PHE A 21 12.91 -6.97 -11.25
N ALA A 22 13.56 -7.66 -12.20
CA ALA A 22 14.64 -7.08 -12.99
C ALA A 22 14.08 -6.06 -13.97
N GLU A 23 12.99 -6.41 -14.65
CA GLU A 23 12.27 -5.50 -15.54
C GLU A 23 11.64 -4.33 -14.76
N THR A 24 11.07 -4.61 -13.58
CA THR A 24 10.48 -3.62 -12.68
C THR A 24 11.50 -2.57 -12.26
N ALA A 25 12.74 -2.96 -11.95
CA ALA A 25 13.78 -2.01 -11.56
C ALA A 25 14.02 -0.95 -12.65
N THR A 26 14.15 -1.40 -13.91
CA THR A 26 14.32 -0.50 -15.06
C THR A 26 13.11 0.42 -15.24
N LYS A 27 11.89 -0.12 -15.11
CA LYS A 27 10.64 0.66 -15.19
C LYS A 27 10.56 1.72 -14.10
N LEU A 28 10.93 1.37 -12.86
CA LEU A 28 10.93 2.29 -11.73
C LEU A 28 11.90 3.46 -11.94
N SER A 29 13.11 3.17 -12.45
CA SER A 29 14.08 4.22 -12.80
C SER A 29 13.56 5.13 -13.90
N LEU A 30 12.94 4.59 -14.95
CA LEU A 30 12.32 5.41 -16.00
C LEU A 30 11.17 6.28 -15.47
N ILE A 31 10.33 5.75 -14.58
CA ILE A 31 9.23 6.51 -13.95
C ILE A 31 9.79 7.69 -13.13
N GLU A 32 10.83 7.43 -12.34
CA GLU A 32 11.53 8.45 -11.56
C GLU A 32 12.17 9.51 -12.47
N ASP A 33 12.91 9.10 -13.51
CA ASP A 33 13.60 10.00 -14.45
C ASP A 33 12.65 10.88 -15.27
N VAL A 34 11.47 10.36 -15.63
CA VAL A 34 10.43 11.11 -16.35
C VAL A 34 9.74 12.16 -15.45
N GLY A 35 9.96 12.09 -14.14
CA GLY A 35 9.50 13.09 -13.19
C GLY A 35 8.17 12.77 -12.51
N PHE A 36 7.80 11.49 -12.39
CA PHE A 36 6.72 11.09 -11.48
C PHE A 36 7.23 11.17 -10.03
N GLN A 37 6.43 11.76 -9.14
CA GLN A 37 6.78 11.87 -7.72
C GLN A 37 6.42 10.61 -6.95
N LYS A 38 5.34 9.93 -7.36
CA LYS A 38 4.76 8.81 -6.62
C LYS A 38 4.45 7.64 -7.52
N ILE A 39 4.52 6.43 -6.98
CA ILE A 39 4.02 5.21 -7.60
C ILE A 39 3.04 4.49 -6.69
N VAL A 40 1.93 4.04 -7.24
CA VAL A 40 0.98 3.18 -6.54
C VAL A 40 1.42 1.72 -6.64
N VAL A 41 1.51 1.05 -5.49
CA VAL A 41 1.70 -0.40 -5.40
C VAL A 41 0.34 -1.03 -5.09
N ASP A 42 -0.21 -1.74 -6.07
CA ASP A 42 -1.55 -2.36 -6.02
C ASP A 42 -1.57 -3.62 -6.89
N ASP A 43 -0.82 -4.63 -6.46
CA ASP A 43 -0.72 -5.92 -7.13
C ASP A 43 -1.95 -6.81 -6.82
N PRO A 44 -2.52 -7.49 -7.84
CA PRO A 44 -3.65 -8.40 -7.63
C PRO A 44 -3.33 -9.62 -6.73
N ALA A 45 -2.05 -9.93 -6.49
CA ALA A 45 -1.65 -11.00 -5.57
C ALA A 45 -1.95 -10.68 -4.09
N GLY A 46 -2.28 -9.42 -3.76
CA GLY A 46 -2.84 -9.04 -2.48
C GLY A 46 -1.88 -8.29 -1.54
N LEU A 47 -2.36 -8.03 -0.32
CA LEU A 47 -1.74 -7.08 0.63
C LEU A 47 -0.30 -7.45 1.00
N LEU A 48 -0.06 -8.73 1.31
CA LEU A 48 1.29 -9.17 1.72
C LEU A 48 2.29 -9.00 0.58
N THR A 49 1.90 -9.34 -0.65
CA THR A 49 2.71 -9.10 -1.84
C THR A 49 2.96 -7.61 -2.06
N ASN A 50 1.96 -6.76 -1.82
CA ASN A 50 2.11 -5.29 -1.91
C ASN A 50 3.14 -4.75 -0.91
N MET A 51 3.19 -5.27 0.32
CA MET A 51 4.20 -4.89 1.31
C MET A 51 5.62 -5.20 0.82
N ASP A 52 5.83 -6.38 0.24
CA ASP A 52 7.12 -6.79 -0.31
C ASP A 52 7.52 -5.97 -1.53
N ILE A 53 6.58 -5.70 -2.44
CA ILE A 53 6.80 -4.84 -3.60
C ILE A 53 7.17 -3.42 -3.15
N ALA A 54 6.46 -2.86 -2.17
CA ALA A 54 6.74 -1.53 -1.64
C ALA A 54 8.15 -1.44 -1.06
N ALA A 55 8.57 -2.44 -0.28
CA ALA A 55 9.93 -2.51 0.25
C ALA A 55 10.99 -2.53 -0.85
N GLN A 56 10.74 -3.26 -1.93
CA GLN A 56 11.66 -3.32 -3.07
C GLN A 56 11.68 -2.03 -3.88
N ALA A 57 10.53 -1.43 -4.14
CA ALA A 57 10.43 -0.16 -4.86
C ALA A 57 11.17 0.96 -4.11
N LEU A 58 10.98 1.07 -2.79
CA LEU A 58 11.71 2.01 -1.94
C LEU A 58 13.22 1.78 -1.97
N LYS A 59 13.68 0.52 -2.03
CA LYS A 59 15.10 0.18 -2.08
C LYS A 59 15.75 0.52 -3.44
N ARG A 60 14.98 0.51 -4.53
CA ARG A 60 15.49 0.64 -5.91
C ARG A 60 15.36 2.05 -6.48
N THR A 61 14.64 2.93 -5.81
CA THR A 61 14.43 4.34 -6.20
C THR A 61 15.04 5.27 -5.17
N ALA A 62 15.52 6.42 -5.61
CA ALA A 62 16.19 7.37 -4.72
C ALA A 62 15.23 8.39 -4.11
N SER A 63 14.21 8.78 -4.85
CA SER A 63 13.32 9.91 -4.58
C SER A 63 11.83 9.57 -4.72
N LEU A 64 11.50 8.52 -5.49
CA LEU A 64 10.11 8.12 -5.72
C LEU A 64 9.42 7.76 -4.40
N GLU A 65 8.26 8.37 -4.16
CA GLU A 65 7.37 7.99 -3.07
C GLU A 65 6.54 6.76 -3.45
N VAL A 66 6.38 5.84 -2.51
CA VAL A 66 5.56 4.65 -2.66
C VAL A 66 4.24 4.85 -1.95
N VAL A 67 3.15 4.76 -2.71
CA VAL A 67 1.78 4.74 -2.22
C VAL A 67 1.36 3.27 -2.14
N LEU A 68 1.51 2.68 -0.96
CA LEU A 68 1.20 1.28 -0.70
C LEU A 68 -0.31 1.08 -0.53
N THR A 69 -0.90 0.22 -1.35
CA THR A 69 -2.30 -0.18 -1.18
C THR A 69 -2.46 -1.18 -0.04
N HIS A 70 -3.33 -0.84 0.93
CA HIS A 70 -3.55 -1.57 2.17
C HIS A 70 -5.05 -1.59 2.51
N TRP A 71 -5.51 -2.57 3.31
CA TRP A 71 -6.89 -2.63 3.79
C TRP A 71 -6.99 -3.36 5.13
N ALA A 72 -8.09 -3.10 5.85
CA ALA A 72 -8.38 -3.78 7.10
C ALA A 72 -8.83 -5.23 6.87
N GLY A 73 -8.68 -6.10 7.87
CA GLY A 73 -9.23 -7.46 7.87
C GLY A 73 -8.30 -8.57 7.36
N VAL A 74 -7.17 -8.24 6.72
CA VAL A 74 -6.18 -9.26 6.27
C VAL A 74 -5.03 -9.45 7.27
N VAL A 75 -4.56 -8.37 7.89
CA VAL A 75 -3.46 -8.40 8.86
C VAL A 75 -3.92 -7.71 10.14
N GLU A 76 -3.72 -8.40 11.27
CA GLU A 76 -4.02 -7.88 12.60
C GLU A 76 -3.38 -6.49 12.83
N PRO A 77 -4.07 -5.52 13.43
CA PRO A 77 -3.60 -4.14 13.55
C PRO A 77 -2.21 -4.01 14.18
N THR A 78 -1.90 -4.83 15.19
CA THR A 78 -0.60 -4.80 15.89
C THR A 78 0.54 -5.28 15.00
N VAL A 79 0.28 -6.29 14.16
CA VAL A 79 1.25 -6.81 13.18
C VAL A 79 1.46 -5.80 12.06
N ALA A 80 0.37 -5.29 11.49
CA ALA A 80 0.41 -4.29 10.43
C ALA A 80 1.14 -3.02 10.88
N ALA A 81 0.82 -2.50 12.07
CA ALA A 81 1.49 -1.32 12.62
C ALA A 81 3.01 -1.50 12.69
N ARG A 82 3.47 -2.67 13.16
CA ARG A 82 4.91 -2.97 13.27
C ARG A 82 5.58 -3.08 11.91
N GLN A 83 4.96 -3.79 10.97
CA GLN A 83 5.50 -3.98 9.62
C GLN A 83 5.58 -2.65 8.85
N LEU A 84 4.51 -1.85 8.93
CA LEU A 84 4.43 -0.53 8.30
C LEU A 84 5.43 0.44 8.93
N ALA A 85 5.60 0.44 10.25
CA ALA A 85 6.61 1.26 10.93
C ALA A 85 8.04 0.88 10.49
N ALA A 86 8.33 -0.43 10.40
CA ALA A 86 9.63 -0.91 9.92
C ALA A 86 9.90 -0.51 8.46
N LEU A 87 8.88 -0.57 7.60
CA LEU A 87 8.96 -0.13 6.22
C LEU A 87 9.18 1.39 6.14
N ALA A 88 8.41 2.17 6.90
CA ALA A 88 8.50 3.61 6.97
C ALA A 88 9.88 4.09 7.45
N ALA A 89 10.45 3.47 8.49
CA ALA A 89 11.78 3.79 9.01
C ALA A 89 12.89 3.65 7.96
N ARG A 90 12.72 2.74 7.00
CA ARG A 90 13.66 2.50 5.90
C ARG A 90 13.34 3.29 4.63
N SER A 91 12.16 3.91 4.56
CA SER A 91 11.70 4.64 3.38
C SER A 91 12.33 6.02 3.21
N GLY A 92 12.84 6.62 4.30
CA GLY A 92 13.30 8.01 4.31
C GLY A 92 12.15 9.01 4.15
N GLY A 93 10.94 8.67 4.64
CA GLY A 93 9.74 9.51 4.52
C GLY A 93 8.96 9.31 3.22
N ARG A 94 9.36 8.35 2.39
CA ARG A 94 8.78 8.10 1.05
C ARG A 94 7.65 7.07 1.04
N LEU A 95 7.07 6.73 2.19
CA LEU A 95 5.96 5.77 2.28
C LEU A 95 4.66 6.49 2.64
N SER A 96 3.62 6.25 1.86
CA SER A 96 2.25 6.62 2.17
C SER A 96 1.30 5.44 1.96
N LEU A 97 0.12 5.47 2.58
CA LEU A 97 -0.87 4.40 2.51
C LEU A 97 -2.08 4.83 1.69
N ARG A 98 -2.47 3.99 0.73
CA ARG A 98 -3.77 4.02 0.07
C ARG A 98 -4.65 2.96 0.71
N MET A 99 -5.64 3.41 1.48
CA MET A 99 -6.60 2.51 2.14
C MET A 99 -7.74 2.16 1.19
N LEU A 100 -7.95 0.87 0.95
CA LEU A 100 -9.15 0.37 0.28
C LEU A 100 -10.20 -0.02 1.31
N SER A 101 -11.45 0.29 1.01
CA SER A 101 -12.57 -0.54 1.44
C SER A 101 -12.41 -1.89 0.74
N GLU A 102 -12.33 -2.99 1.50
CA GLU A 102 -12.07 -4.38 1.08
C GLU A 102 -12.34 -4.66 -0.42
N PRO A 103 -11.44 -5.37 -1.15
CA PRO A 103 -11.81 -5.89 -2.45
C PRO A 103 -12.92 -6.93 -2.24
N LEU A 104 -14.13 -6.56 -2.60
CA LEU A 104 -15.29 -7.41 -2.52
C LEU A 104 -15.14 -8.49 -3.60
N SER A 105 -14.99 -9.74 -3.18
CA SER A 105 -15.40 -10.84 -4.05
C SER A 105 -16.94 -10.84 -4.08
N ASP A 106 -17.55 -11.08 -5.24
CA ASP A 106 -19.01 -11.14 -5.36
C ASP A 106 -19.62 -12.27 -4.49
N GLU A 107 -18.83 -13.28 -4.15
CA GLU A 107 -19.21 -14.40 -3.26
C GLU A 107 -19.46 -13.95 -1.81
N ASP A 108 -18.82 -12.85 -1.37
CA ASP A 108 -19.02 -12.28 -0.03
C ASP A 108 -20.29 -11.40 0.07
N ALA A 109 -21.00 -11.20 -1.05
CA ALA A 109 -22.20 -10.35 -1.09
C ALA A 109 -23.41 -11.01 -0.42
N GLU A 110 -23.54 -12.34 -0.49
CA GLU A 110 -24.65 -13.11 0.10
C GLU A 110 -24.57 -13.17 1.64
N ALA A 111 -23.39 -12.98 2.21
CA ALA A 111 -23.16 -12.95 3.66
C ALA A 111 -23.48 -11.58 4.32
N ARG A 112 -24.13 -10.64 3.63
CA ARG A 112 -24.33 -9.26 4.12
C ARG A 112 -25.67 -9.01 4.83
N PRO A 113 -25.62 -8.71 6.14
CA PRO A 113 -26.54 -7.78 6.78
C PRO A 113 -26.00 -6.33 6.85
N VAL A 114 -24.85 -6.03 6.22
CA VAL A 114 -24.03 -4.91 6.67
C VAL A 114 -23.83 -3.83 5.59
N GLY A 115 -24.45 -2.66 5.80
CA GLY A 115 -24.41 -1.52 4.86
C GLY A 115 -23.05 -0.81 4.77
N HIS A 116 -22.94 0.10 3.80
CA HIS A 116 -21.77 0.95 3.50
C HIS A 116 -21.14 1.58 4.76
N THR A 117 -21.95 1.92 5.77
CA THR A 117 -21.51 2.51 7.03
C THR A 117 -20.55 1.63 7.83
N VAL A 118 -20.74 0.30 7.85
CA VAL A 118 -19.91 -0.57 8.69
C VAL A 118 -18.56 -0.86 8.06
N VAL A 119 -18.47 -0.89 6.73
CA VAL A 119 -17.18 -0.98 6.02
C VAL A 119 -16.30 0.21 6.42
N TRP A 120 -16.86 1.42 6.44
CA TRP A 120 -16.14 2.61 6.88
C TRP A 120 -15.83 2.61 8.38
N GLN A 121 -16.72 2.09 9.24
CA GLN A 121 -16.43 1.92 10.68
C GLN A 121 -15.25 0.98 10.92
N ARG A 122 -15.16 -0.14 10.19
CA ARG A 122 -14.00 -1.06 10.29
C ARG A 122 -12.71 -0.37 9.89
N ILE A 123 -12.71 0.40 8.80
CA ILE A 123 -11.54 1.17 8.36
C ILE A 123 -11.16 2.21 9.43
N ASP A 124 -12.15 2.92 9.98
CA ASP A 124 -11.91 3.92 11.03
C ASP A 124 -11.28 3.31 12.27
N GLU A 125 -11.86 2.23 12.81
CA GLU A 125 -11.30 1.51 13.97
C GLU A 125 -9.88 1.03 13.70
N TYR A 126 -9.63 0.45 12.53
CA TYR A 126 -8.31 -0.01 12.12
C TYR A 126 -7.30 1.14 12.09
N LEU A 127 -7.65 2.27 11.46
CA LEU A 127 -6.79 3.45 11.37
C LEU A 127 -6.53 4.08 12.75
N VAL A 128 -7.53 4.10 13.63
CA VAL A 128 -7.38 4.57 15.02
C VAL A 128 -6.37 3.69 15.77
N LEU A 129 -6.46 2.37 15.64
CA LEU A 129 -5.52 1.44 16.28
C LEU A 129 -4.10 1.63 15.74
N LEU A 130 -3.92 1.72 14.42
CA LEU A 130 -2.60 1.95 13.82
C LEU A 130 -1.97 3.26 14.34
N LYS A 131 -2.72 4.37 14.31
CA LYS A 131 -2.26 5.67 14.79
C LYS A 131 -1.87 5.63 16.27
N ARG A 132 -2.68 4.97 17.11
CA ARG A 132 -2.35 4.79 18.54
C ARG A 132 -1.07 3.98 18.71
N LEU A 133 -0.91 2.88 17.99
CA LEU A 133 0.28 2.04 18.08
C LEU A 133 1.56 2.79 17.65
N TRP A 134 1.48 3.67 16.65
CA TRP A 134 2.63 4.48 16.21
C TRP A 134 2.93 5.68 17.11
N SER A 135 1.93 6.22 17.81
CA SER A 135 2.10 7.41 18.65
C SER A 135 2.54 7.10 20.09
N ASN A 136 2.56 5.82 20.49
CA ASN A 136 2.93 5.43 21.84
C ASN A 136 4.39 4.97 21.90
N ASP A 137 5.16 5.60 22.79
CA ASP A 137 6.55 5.23 23.07
C ASP A 137 6.67 3.95 23.94
N ARG A 138 5.55 3.38 24.37
CA ARG A 138 5.49 2.14 25.18
C ARG A 138 4.52 1.13 24.56
N PRO A 139 4.86 -0.16 24.52
CA PRO A 139 3.93 -1.20 24.11
C PRO A 139 2.77 -1.32 25.12
N PHE A 140 1.58 -1.64 24.60
CA PHE A 140 0.38 -1.94 25.39
C PHE A 140 0.44 -3.35 25.98
#